data_AF-Q21NN2-F1
#
_entry.id   AF-Q21NN2-F1
#
_cell.length_a   1.000
_cell.length_b   1.000
_cell.length_c   1.000
_cell.angle_alpha   90.00
_cell.angle_beta   90.00
_cell.angle_gamma   90.00
#
_symmetry.space_group_name_H-M   'P 1'
#
loop_
_entity.id
_entity.type
_entity.pdbx_description
1 polymer ?
#
loop_
_entity_poly.entity_id
_entity_poly.type
_entity_poly.pdbx_seq_one_letter_code
_entity_poly.pdbx_strand_id
1 'polypeptide(L)'
;MCPNCGVKNVERAGWAIPDLDSELLRVWGKDESLQFDQQDEDILLAEEDNIELLLNGVDSKELLHSKRSTLLAALCVLVYDHTPEGDEEDPDVKPEISAKVTAELKDRMHLFNELDTVYISEYIKEVVYPRLGIPLANM
;
A
#
# COMPACT_ATOMS: atom_id res chain seq x y z
N MET A 1 -0.91 -21.18 -25.35
CA MET A 1 -1.05 -22.59 -25.79
C MET A 1 0.09 -23.37 -25.15
N CYS A 2 -0.20 -24.39 -24.33
CA CYS A 2 0.85 -25.16 -23.67
C CYS A 2 1.64 -25.99 -24.70
N PRO A 3 2.98 -25.86 -24.79
CA PRO A 3 3.78 -26.58 -25.78
C PRO A 3 3.81 -28.10 -25.57
N ASN A 4 3.42 -28.58 -24.39
CA ASN A 4 3.44 -30.01 -24.06
C ASN A 4 2.08 -30.70 -24.27
N CYS A 5 0.95 -30.00 -24.07
CA CYS A 5 -0.39 -30.60 -24.18
C CYS A 5 -1.34 -29.90 -25.17
N GLY A 6 -0.92 -28.81 -25.81
CA GLY A 6 -1.70 -28.12 -26.85
C GLY A 6 -2.95 -27.38 -26.35
N VAL A 7 -3.24 -27.41 -25.04
CA VAL A 7 -4.38 -26.72 -24.45
C VAL A 7 -4.20 -25.20 -24.58
N LYS A 8 -5.26 -24.52 -25.05
CA LYS A 8 -5.29 -23.06 -25.25
C LYS A 8 -5.54 -22.28 -23.95
N ASN A 9 -6.19 -22.91 -22.98
CA ASN A 9 -6.45 -22.36 -21.64
C ASN A 9 -5.24 -22.67 -20.75
N VAL A 10 -4.27 -21.76 -20.75
CA VAL A 10 -3.19 -21.77 -19.76
C VAL A 10 -3.66 -20.84 -18.65
N GLU A 11 -4.07 -21.40 -17.52
CA GLU A 11 -4.39 -20.61 -16.34
C GLU A 11 -3.08 -20.16 -15.70
N ARG A 12 -2.97 -18.87 -15.36
CA ARG A 12 -1.89 -18.41 -14.49
C ARG A 12 -2.15 -19.02 -13.12
N ALA A 13 -1.26 -19.91 -12.67
CA ALA A 13 -1.23 -20.33 -11.28
C ALA A 13 -0.71 -19.14 -10.47
N GLY A 14 -1.62 -18.31 -9.96
CA GLY A 14 -1.30 -17.39 -8.87
C GLY A 14 -0.96 -18.21 -7.64
N TRP A 15 0.11 -17.86 -6.93
CA TRP A 15 0.32 -18.36 -5.59
C TRP A 15 -0.75 -17.71 -4.71
N ALA A 16 -1.50 -18.50 -3.96
CA ALA A 16 -2.42 -17.95 -2.97
C ALA A 16 -1.59 -17.24 -1.90
N ILE A 17 -1.61 -15.92 -1.91
CA ILE A 17 -0.98 -15.12 -0.86
C ILE A 17 -1.89 -15.23 0.36
N PRO A 18 -1.38 -15.62 1.53
CA PRO A 18 -2.19 -15.69 2.73
C PRO A 18 -2.75 -14.32 3.07
N ASP A 19 -3.98 -14.29 3.56
CA ASP A 19 -4.59 -13.06 4.08
C ASP A 19 -3.69 -12.45 5.15
N LEU A 20 -3.51 -11.13 5.10
CA LEU A 20 -2.67 -10.43 6.04
C LEU A 20 -3.37 -10.37 7.41
N ASP A 21 -2.78 -11.02 8.40
CA ASP A 21 -3.20 -10.93 9.80
C ASP A 21 -2.10 -10.33 10.69
N SER A 22 -2.43 -10.10 11.96
CA SER A 22 -1.50 -9.51 12.92
C SER A 22 -0.25 -10.35 13.18
N GLU A 23 -0.36 -11.69 13.12
CA GLU A 23 0.78 -12.58 13.33
C GLU A 23 1.71 -12.56 12.12
N LEU A 24 1.15 -12.59 10.91
CA LEU A 24 1.90 -12.51 9.68
C LEU A 24 2.60 -11.16 9.55
N LEU A 25 1.90 -10.06 9.85
CA LEU A 25 2.49 -8.72 9.90
C LEU A 25 3.64 -8.65 10.93
N ARG A 26 3.49 -9.28 12.09
CA ARG A 26 4.52 -9.32 13.14
C ARG A 26 5.75 -10.11 12.71
N VAL A 27 5.57 -11.22 11.99
CA VAL A 27 6.69 -12.05 11.49
C VAL A 27 7.40 -11.32 10.36
N TRP A 28 6.67 -10.88 9.35
CA TRP A 28 7.19 -10.12 8.21
C TRP A 28 7.88 -8.83 8.66
N GLY A 29 7.23 -8.06 9.52
CA GLY A 29 7.70 -6.74 9.91
C GLY A 29 8.94 -6.75 10.81
N LYS A 30 9.42 -7.93 11.24
CA LYS A 30 10.64 -8.09 12.07
C LYS A 30 11.82 -8.68 11.31
N ASP A 31 11.68 -8.96 10.01
CA ASP A 31 12.72 -9.60 9.20
C ASP A 31 12.83 -8.95 7.81
N GLU A 32 13.96 -8.30 7.52
CA GLU A 32 14.23 -7.68 6.22
C GLU A 32 14.30 -8.69 5.06
N SER A 33 14.57 -9.97 5.35
CA SER A 33 14.68 -11.00 4.31
C SER A 33 13.31 -11.50 3.83
N LEU A 34 12.24 -11.18 4.56
CA LEU A 34 10.87 -11.53 4.20
C LEU A 34 10.24 -10.41 3.37
N GLN A 35 9.58 -10.77 2.29
CA GLN A 35 8.79 -9.87 1.47
C GLN A 35 7.59 -10.65 0.91
N PHE A 36 6.44 -10.01 0.80
CA PHE A 36 5.27 -10.57 0.14
C PHE A 36 5.42 -10.56 -1.37
N ASP A 37 6.06 -9.52 -1.90
CA ASP A 37 6.41 -9.38 -3.31
C ASP A 37 7.76 -8.65 -3.47
N GLN A 38 8.46 -8.87 -4.58
CA GLN A 38 9.77 -8.27 -4.86
C GLN A 38 9.70 -6.87 -5.47
N GLN A 39 8.58 -6.51 -6.10
CA GLN A 39 8.48 -5.31 -6.91
C GLN A 39 7.34 -4.39 -6.43
N ASP A 40 6.20 -4.96 -6.04
CA ASP A 40 4.96 -4.21 -5.78
C ASP A 40 4.33 -4.58 -4.43
N GLU A 41 5.17 -4.72 -3.39
CA GLU A 41 4.73 -5.13 -2.05
C GLU A 41 3.73 -4.14 -1.42
N ASP A 42 3.90 -2.84 -1.67
CA ASP A 42 2.99 -1.79 -1.21
C ASP A 42 1.62 -1.89 -1.89
N ILE A 43 1.57 -2.13 -3.20
CA ILE A 43 0.34 -2.33 -3.96
C ILE A 43 -0.37 -3.59 -3.48
N LEU A 44 0.36 -4.67 -3.26
CA LEU A 44 -0.19 -5.93 -2.76
C LEU A 44 -0.81 -5.78 -1.36
N LEU A 45 -0.21 -4.95 -0.50
CA LEU A 45 -0.69 -4.72 0.86
C LEU A 45 -1.88 -3.76 0.93
N ALA A 46 -2.07 -2.92 -0.10
CA ALA A 46 -3.04 -1.84 -0.20
C ALA A 46 -4.49 -2.31 -0.46
N GLU A 47 -4.94 -3.29 0.33
CA GLU A 47 -6.32 -3.81 0.29
C GLU A 47 -7.19 -3.14 1.36
N GLU A 48 -8.48 -2.95 1.07
CA GLU A 48 -9.44 -2.31 1.98
C GLU A 48 -9.51 -3.02 3.35
N ASP A 49 -9.53 -4.35 3.34
CA ASP A 49 -9.62 -5.18 4.54
C ASP A 49 -8.37 -5.04 5.45
N ASN A 50 -7.25 -4.56 4.89
CA ASN A 50 -5.99 -4.38 5.60
C ASN A 50 -5.84 -3.01 6.27
N ILE A 51 -6.71 -2.03 5.99
CA ILE A 51 -6.54 -0.62 6.43
C ILE A 51 -6.18 -0.52 7.92
N GLU A 52 -6.96 -1.15 8.80
CA GLU A 52 -6.73 -1.09 10.25
C GLU A 52 -5.40 -1.73 10.64
N LEU A 53 -5.01 -2.80 9.96
CA LEU A 53 -3.77 -3.52 10.22
C LEU A 53 -2.56 -2.69 9.77
N LEU A 54 -2.65 -2.03 8.61
CA LEU A 54 -1.63 -1.11 8.10
C LEU A 54 -1.45 0.10 9.04
N LEU A 55 -2.54 0.71 9.48
CA LEU A 55 -2.52 1.84 10.42
C LEU A 55 -1.90 1.46 11.77
N ASN A 56 -2.23 0.30 12.32
CA ASN A 56 -1.60 -0.17 13.55
C ASN A 56 -0.12 -0.54 13.35
N GLY A 57 0.22 -1.11 12.19
CA GLY A 57 1.57 -1.53 11.86
C GLY A 57 2.53 -0.35 11.66
N VAL A 58 2.10 0.70 10.96
CA VAL A 58 2.94 1.86 10.67
C VAL A 58 3.36 2.61 11.94
N ASP A 59 2.51 2.59 12.97
CA ASP A 59 2.78 3.18 14.29
C ASP A 59 3.64 2.27 15.20
N SER A 60 3.80 0.99 14.84
CA SER A 60 4.46 0.00 15.68
C SER A 60 5.98 0.10 15.59
N LYS A 61 6.61 0.57 16.68
CA LYS A 61 8.08 0.61 16.84
C LYS A 61 8.73 -0.77 16.94
N GLU A 62 7.94 -1.83 17.04
CA GLU A 62 8.47 -3.20 17.00
C GLU A 62 8.79 -3.66 15.57
N LEU A 63 8.18 -3.01 14.57
CA LEU A 63 8.46 -3.30 13.17
C LEU A 63 9.69 -2.53 12.70
N LEU A 64 10.39 -3.13 11.75
CA LEU A 64 11.55 -2.52 11.10
C LEU A 64 11.15 -1.24 10.37
N HIS A 65 12.09 -0.30 10.30
CA HIS A 65 11.85 1.02 9.71
C HIS A 65 11.49 0.94 8.22
N SER A 66 12.18 0.08 7.45
CA SER A 66 11.84 -0.21 6.04
C SER A 66 10.40 -0.72 5.90
N LYS A 67 9.99 -1.64 6.78
CA LYS A 67 8.67 -2.28 6.78
C LYS A 67 7.58 -1.27 7.10
N ARG A 68 7.81 -0.40 8.08
CA ARG A 68 6.90 0.73 8.36
C ARG A 68 6.83 1.68 7.17
N SER A 69 7.94 1.91 6.47
CA SER A 69 7.96 2.75 5.25
C SER A 69 7.14 2.11 4.11
N THR A 70 7.19 0.78 3.93
CA THR A 70 6.31 0.04 3.01
C THR A 70 4.84 0.15 3.41
N LEU A 71 4.50 0.04 4.70
CA LEU A 71 3.12 0.22 5.17
C LEU A 71 2.61 1.64 4.93
N LEU A 72 3.48 2.65 5.10
CA LEU A 72 3.14 4.03 4.77
C LEU A 72 2.88 4.19 3.26
N ALA A 73 3.69 3.53 2.41
CA ALA A 73 3.46 3.51 0.96
C ALA A 73 2.14 2.84 0.59
N ALA A 74 1.82 1.69 1.17
CA ALA A 74 0.54 1.00 0.95
C ALA A 74 -0.67 1.87 1.34
N LEU A 75 -0.58 2.62 2.45
CA LEU A 75 -1.62 3.59 2.83
C LEU A 75 -1.75 4.73 1.80
N CYS A 76 -0.65 5.18 1.20
CA CYS A 76 -0.70 6.15 0.11
C CYS A 76 -1.29 5.56 -1.18
N VAL A 77 -1.02 4.29 -1.51
CA VAL A 77 -1.67 3.58 -2.62
C VAL A 77 -3.18 3.54 -2.42
N LEU A 78 -3.67 3.16 -1.22
CA LEU A 78 -5.10 3.18 -0.89
C LEU A 78 -5.76 4.55 -1.08
N VAL A 79 -5.05 5.64 -0.75
CA VAL A 79 -5.56 7.00 -1.00
C VAL A 79 -5.61 7.29 -2.50
N TYR A 80 -4.58 6.89 -3.24
CA TYR A 80 -4.48 7.10 -4.69
C TYR A 80 -5.58 6.34 -5.43
N ASP A 81 -5.67 5.01 -5.24
CA ASP A 81 -6.60 4.13 -5.95
C ASP A 81 -8.08 4.47 -5.71
N HIS A 82 -8.40 5.01 -4.53
CA HIS A 82 -9.76 5.41 -4.19
C HIS A 82 -10.01 6.92 -4.29
N THR A 83 -9.12 7.65 -4.97
CA THR A 83 -9.35 9.05 -5.33
C THR A 83 -10.02 9.13 -6.69
N PRO A 84 -11.17 9.82 -6.83
CA PRO A 84 -11.78 10.06 -8.14
C PRO A 84 -10.84 10.83 -9.07
N GLU A 85 -10.57 10.25 -10.24
CA GLU A 85 -9.87 10.91 -11.35
C GLU A 85 -10.85 11.17 -12.50
N GLY A 86 -11.05 12.45 -12.83
CA GLY A 86 -11.93 12.86 -13.94
C GLY A 86 -13.43 12.70 -13.66
N ASP A 87 -14.21 12.62 -14.74
CA ASP A 87 -15.68 12.57 -14.71
C ASP A 87 -16.23 11.13 -14.91
N GLU A 88 -15.35 10.13 -15.07
CA GLU A 88 -15.75 8.73 -15.27
C GLU A 88 -16.00 8.04 -13.92
N GLU A 89 -17.17 7.41 -13.77
CA GLU A 89 -17.50 6.60 -12.59
C GLU A 89 -16.78 5.25 -12.69
N ASP A 90 -15.67 5.11 -11.97
CA ASP A 90 -15.03 3.81 -11.71
C ASP A 90 -15.72 3.15 -10.49
N PRO A 91 -16.36 1.96 -10.65
CA PRO A 91 -17.05 1.29 -9.56
C PRO A 91 -16.13 0.80 -8.43
N ASP A 92 -14.82 0.68 -8.69
CA ASP A 92 -13.83 0.25 -7.70
C ASP A 92 -13.28 1.44 -6.88
N VAL A 93 -13.50 2.67 -7.35
CA VAL A 93 -13.17 3.90 -6.61
C VAL A 93 -14.21 4.13 -5.51
N LYS A 94 -13.76 4.11 -4.25
CA LYS A 94 -14.56 4.33 -3.05
C LYS A 94 -14.07 5.58 -2.29
N PRO A 95 -14.58 6.77 -2.61
CA PRO A 95 -14.08 8.03 -2.05
C PRO A 95 -14.05 8.07 -0.52
N GLU A 96 -14.93 7.32 0.14
CA GLU A 96 -14.96 7.14 1.59
C GLU A 96 -13.69 6.48 2.15
N ILE A 97 -13.05 5.57 1.41
CA ILE A 97 -11.78 4.93 1.81
C ILE A 97 -10.66 5.96 1.74
N SER A 98 -10.52 6.65 0.60
CA SER A 98 -9.52 7.70 0.43
C SER A 98 -9.68 8.79 1.49
N ALA A 99 -10.92 9.22 1.78
CA ALA A 99 -11.20 10.20 2.83
C ALA A 99 -10.82 9.70 4.23
N LYS A 100 -11.15 8.45 4.57
CA LYS A 100 -10.81 7.82 5.85
C LYS A 100 -9.29 7.75 6.03
N VAL A 101 -8.58 7.15 5.07
CA VAL A 101 -7.12 6.96 5.16
C VAL A 101 -6.40 8.30 5.16
N THR A 102 -6.85 9.27 4.37
CA THR A 102 -6.31 10.65 4.37
C THR A 102 -6.44 11.30 5.75
N ALA A 103 -7.58 11.13 6.44
CA ALA A 103 -7.79 11.68 7.77
C ALA A 103 -6.82 11.05 8.79
N GLU A 104 -6.69 9.74 8.78
CA GLU A 104 -5.76 9.02 9.68
C GLU A 104 -4.29 9.40 9.42
N LEU A 105 -3.89 9.59 8.16
CA LEU A 105 -2.54 10.02 7.81
C LEU A 105 -2.26 11.47 8.23
N LYS A 106 -3.27 12.35 8.22
CA LYS A 106 -3.13 13.72 8.72
C LYS A 106 -2.83 13.76 10.22
N ASP A 107 -3.40 12.85 10.99
CA ASP A 107 -3.08 12.72 12.41
C ASP A 107 -1.67 12.12 12.65
N ARG A 108 -1.09 11.49 11.61
CA ARG A 108 0.22 10.84 11.62
C ARG A 108 1.27 11.55 10.76
N MET A 109 1.13 12.86 10.55
CA MET A 109 2.04 13.60 9.65
C MET A 109 3.52 13.55 10.02
N HIS A 110 3.82 13.30 11.30
CA HIS A 110 5.19 13.09 11.75
C HIS A 110 5.87 11.90 11.04
N LEU A 111 5.12 10.87 10.63
CA LEU A 111 5.65 9.69 9.95
C LEU A 111 6.31 10.02 8.60
N PHE A 112 5.83 11.04 7.88
CA PHE A 112 6.42 11.45 6.60
C PHE A 112 7.79 12.14 6.75
N ASN A 113 8.16 12.50 7.98
CA ASN A 113 9.51 12.97 8.31
C ASN A 113 10.37 11.89 8.97
N GLU A 114 9.75 10.89 9.60
CA GLU A 114 10.43 9.80 10.32
C GLU A 114 10.80 8.64 9.38
N LEU A 115 9.94 8.33 8.41
CA LEU A 115 10.02 7.17 7.53
C LEU A 115 10.55 7.54 6.14
N ASP A 116 11.03 6.54 5.42
CA ASP A 116 11.61 6.73 4.09
C ASP A 116 10.51 6.86 3.05
N THR A 117 10.22 8.09 2.62
CA THR A 117 9.19 8.35 1.60
C THR A 117 9.64 8.02 0.16
N VAL A 118 10.86 7.50 -0.01
CA VAL A 118 11.35 6.98 -1.31
C VAL A 118 10.58 5.73 -1.76
N TYR A 119 9.95 5.01 -0.83
CA TYR A 119 9.07 3.88 -1.12
C TYR A 119 7.75 4.30 -1.76
N ILE A 120 7.37 5.57 -1.66
CA ILE A 120 6.16 6.10 -2.27
C ILE A 120 6.49 6.52 -3.70
N SER A 121 5.84 5.92 -4.68
CA SER A 121 6.02 6.29 -6.09
C SER A 121 5.68 7.76 -6.36
N GLU A 122 6.43 8.42 -7.24
CA GLU A 122 6.26 9.87 -7.50
C GLU A 122 4.86 10.24 -7.99
N TYR A 123 4.26 9.43 -8.86
CA TYR A 123 2.89 9.66 -9.34
C TYR A 123 1.85 9.58 -8.21
N ILE A 124 2.08 8.72 -7.21
CA ILE A 124 1.24 8.65 -6.01
C ILE A 124 1.43 9.93 -5.18
N LYS A 125 2.66 10.42 -5.01
CA LYS A 125 2.93 11.67 -4.29
C LYS A 125 2.21 12.85 -4.92
N GLU A 126 2.22 12.97 -6.25
CA GLU A 126 1.55 14.06 -6.98
C GLU A 126 0.06 14.18 -6.63
N VAL A 127 -0.60 13.05 -6.34
CA VAL A 127 -2.02 13.01 -5.95
C VAL A 127 -2.20 13.10 -4.43
N VAL A 128 -1.46 12.31 -3.66
CA VAL A 128 -1.68 12.12 -2.22
C VAL A 128 -1.15 13.31 -1.41
N TYR A 129 0.03 13.84 -1.73
CA TYR A 129 0.68 14.87 -0.91
C TYR A 129 -0.12 16.18 -0.83
N PRO A 130 -0.70 16.71 -1.93
CA PRO A 130 -1.56 17.88 -1.85
C PRO A 130 -2.76 17.69 -0.91
N ARG A 131 -3.32 16.47 -0.83
CA ARG A 131 -4.47 16.14 0.03
C ARG A 131 -4.07 16.12 1.50
N LEU A 132 -2.83 15.72 1.79
CA LEU A 132 -2.22 15.75 3.12
C LEU A 132 -1.67 17.13 3.50
N GLY A 133 -1.55 18.06 2.55
CA GLY A 133 -0.95 19.38 2.77
C GLY A 133 0.57 19.36 2.76
N ILE A 134 1.18 18.33 2.17
CA ILE A 134 2.64 18.22 2.00
C ILE A 134 3.05 18.92 0.69
N PRO A 135 4.03 19.85 0.71
CA PRO A 135 4.54 20.47 -0.51
C PRO A 135 5.29 19.47 -1.39
N LEU A 136 5.02 19.48 -2.69
CA LEU A 136 5.77 18.70 -3.70
C LEU A 136 7.20 19.24 -3.93
N ALA A 137 7.52 20.44 -3.42
CA ALA A 137 8.78 21.15 -3.69
C ALA A 137 10.02 20.60 -2.95
N ASN A 138 9.86 19.57 -2.13
CA ASN A 138 10.96 18.87 -1.44
C ASN A 138 11.27 17.49 -2.05
N MET A 139 10.84 17.23 -3.29
CA MET A 139 11.11 16.00 -4.03
C MET A 139 12.35 16.16 -4.92
#